data_AF-A0A7X9PHX4-F1
#
_entry.id   AF-A0A7X9PHX4-F1
#
_cell.length_a   1.000
_cell.length_b   1.000
_cell.length_c   1.000
_cell.angle_alpha   90.00
_cell.angle_beta   90.00
_cell.angle_gamma   90.00
#
_symmetry.space_group_name_H-M   'P 1'
#
loop_
_entity.id
_entity.type
_entity.pdbx_description
1 polymer ?
#
loop_
_entity_poly.entity_id
_entity_poly.type
_entity_poly.pdbx_seq_one_letter_code
_entity_poly.pdbx_strand_id
1 'polypeptide(L)'
;MKKEDYSYCEKMKNPDLDTGIEDMHIYRPQISKVEYQDVNRIFEKETLQHEIGFIKLKNGGYLVAMETGRPDVKRKMVRWWFWRHVQEKEHQIVYPGEHLSIRYSSQNKDYFNEPYGDFEKNTVYPVGRAGKKVIRLFIQFVHPRTFGISESNIKRTENGFLLCGFVGVMKGMRKHTKMLHYFKSNGDGIRPISRFGLGNGLPRVLKSIAQ
;
A
#
# COMPACT_ATOMS: atom_id res chain seq x y z
N MET A 1 27.45 11.60 -1.62
CA MET A 1 26.48 10.67 -2.24
C MET A 1 26.30 11.08 -3.69
N LYS A 2 26.59 10.22 -4.68
CA LYS A 2 26.37 10.56 -6.10
C LYS A 2 24.88 10.89 -6.27
N LYS A 3 24.58 12.01 -6.93
CA LYS A 3 23.21 12.39 -7.27
C LYS A 3 22.71 11.37 -8.28
N GLU A 4 21.80 10.50 -7.88
CA GLU A 4 21.18 9.54 -8.80
C GLU A 4 20.41 10.30 -9.88
N ASP A 5 20.58 9.88 -11.13
CA ASP A 5 19.89 10.47 -12.28
C ASP A 5 18.60 9.69 -12.55
N TYR A 6 17.46 10.28 -12.16
CA TYR A 6 16.12 9.74 -12.41
C TYR A 6 15.46 10.35 -13.66
N SER A 7 16.19 11.08 -14.50
CA SER A 7 15.64 11.75 -15.69
C SER A 7 14.95 10.79 -16.67
N TYR A 8 15.33 9.52 -16.68
CA TYR A 8 14.63 8.47 -17.41
C TYR A 8 13.24 8.17 -16.82
N CYS A 9 13.15 8.00 -15.50
CA CYS A 9 11.89 7.72 -14.80
C CYS A 9 10.92 8.90 -14.87
N GLU A 10 11.42 10.14 -14.83
CA GLU A 10 10.60 11.36 -14.98
C GLU A 10 9.91 11.44 -16.35
N LYS A 11 10.45 10.77 -17.38
CA LYS A 11 9.89 10.71 -18.74
C LYS A 11 8.94 9.52 -18.93
N MET A 12 8.89 8.57 -17.99
CA MET A 12 7.98 7.44 -18.08
C MET A 12 6.56 7.93 -17.88
N LYS A 13 5.69 7.67 -18.85
CA LYS A 13 4.24 7.78 -18.64
C LYS A 13 3.81 6.64 -17.73
N ASN A 14 2.79 6.91 -16.91
CA ASN A 14 2.10 5.82 -16.23
C ASN A 14 1.62 4.83 -17.30
N PRO A 15 1.90 3.52 -17.14
CA PRO A 15 1.41 2.54 -18.09
C PRO A 15 -0.11 2.59 -18.09
N ASP A 16 -0.70 2.37 -19.27
CA ASP A 16 -2.12 2.08 -19.36
C ASP A 16 -2.41 0.82 -18.52
N LEU A 17 -3.61 0.75 -17.95
CA LEU A 17 -4.03 -0.45 -17.24
C LEU A 17 -4.09 -1.62 -18.22
N ASP A 18 -3.66 -2.81 -17.78
CA ASP A 18 -3.76 -4.01 -18.62
C ASP A 18 -5.21 -4.20 -19.07
N THR A 19 -5.39 -4.63 -20.32
CA THR A 19 -6.69 -4.78 -20.96
C THR A 19 -7.66 -5.56 -20.07
N GLY A 20 -8.81 -4.95 -19.74
CA GLY A 20 -9.86 -5.56 -18.93
C GLY A 20 -9.71 -5.41 -17.41
N ILE A 21 -8.61 -4.83 -16.89
CA ILE A 21 -8.52 -4.49 -15.45
C ILE A 21 -9.57 -3.46 -15.08
N GLU A 22 -9.79 -2.43 -15.92
CA GLU A 22 -10.85 -1.44 -15.71
C GLU A 22 -12.23 -2.10 -15.68
N ASP A 23 -12.50 -3.02 -16.60
CA ASP A 23 -13.76 -3.75 -16.64
C ASP A 23 -13.97 -4.65 -15.42
N MET A 24 -12.91 -5.34 -14.97
CA MET A 24 -12.93 -6.14 -13.75
C MET A 24 -13.12 -5.26 -12.51
N HIS A 25 -12.50 -4.08 -12.44
CA HIS A 25 -12.65 -3.17 -11.30
C HIS A 25 -14.01 -2.47 -11.25
N ILE A 26 -14.51 -2.00 -12.39
CA ILE A 26 -15.67 -1.10 -12.47
C ILE A 26 -16.96 -1.90 -12.66
N TYR A 27 -16.97 -2.90 -13.54
CA TYR A 27 -18.19 -3.58 -13.96
C TYR A 27 -18.36 -4.97 -13.35
N ARG A 28 -17.27 -5.64 -12.92
CA ARG A 28 -17.32 -7.01 -12.37
C ARG A 28 -16.38 -7.20 -11.17
N PRO A 29 -16.49 -6.40 -10.10
CA PRO A 29 -15.58 -6.48 -8.98
C PRO A 29 -15.62 -7.88 -8.35
N GLN A 30 -14.50 -8.58 -8.41
CA GLN A 30 -14.34 -9.90 -7.79
C GLN A 30 -13.73 -9.69 -6.41
N ILE A 31 -14.55 -9.25 -5.46
CA ILE A 31 -14.11 -8.98 -4.09
C ILE A 31 -15.08 -9.56 -3.07
N SER A 32 -14.55 -10.42 -2.21
CA SER A 32 -15.25 -10.91 -1.04
C SER A 32 -15.32 -9.83 0.04
N LYS A 33 -16.37 -9.87 0.86
CA LYS A 33 -16.51 -9.01 2.05
C LYS A 33 -15.64 -9.53 3.19
N VAL A 34 -14.33 -9.61 2.97
CA VAL A 34 -13.36 -9.93 4.02
C VAL A 34 -12.98 -8.62 4.69
N GLU A 35 -13.63 -8.36 5.82
CA GLU A 35 -13.33 -7.18 6.62
C GLU A 35 -12.01 -7.34 7.37
N TYR A 36 -11.56 -6.27 7.99
CA TYR A 36 -10.28 -6.23 8.68
C TYR A 36 -10.15 -7.33 9.76
N GLN A 37 -11.20 -7.60 10.53
CA GLN A 37 -11.14 -8.59 11.62
C GLN A 37 -10.82 -10.00 11.10
N ASP A 38 -11.08 -10.21 9.81
CA ASP A 38 -10.93 -11.47 9.09
C ASP A 38 -9.67 -11.52 8.22
N VAL A 39 -8.71 -10.59 8.39
CA VAL A 39 -7.49 -10.48 7.56
C VAL A 39 -6.73 -11.80 7.41
N ASN A 40 -6.75 -12.65 8.45
CA ASN A 40 -6.08 -13.95 8.44
C ASN A 40 -6.60 -14.88 7.33
N ARG A 41 -7.88 -14.77 6.94
CA ARG A 41 -8.49 -15.58 5.88
C ARG A 41 -7.79 -15.41 4.53
N ILE A 42 -7.18 -14.25 4.27
CA ILE A 42 -6.44 -13.97 3.02
C ILE A 42 -5.28 -14.96 2.84
N PHE A 43 -4.61 -15.34 3.93
CA PHE A 43 -3.47 -16.26 3.90
C PHE A 43 -3.91 -17.73 3.91
N GLU A 44 -5.17 -17.99 4.26
CA GLU A 44 -5.75 -19.33 4.35
C GLU A 44 -6.45 -19.76 3.07
N LYS A 45 -6.93 -18.81 2.26
CA LYS A 45 -7.67 -19.07 1.01
C LYS A 45 -6.98 -18.39 -0.17
N GLU A 46 -6.40 -19.20 -1.05
CA GLU A 46 -5.71 -18.72 -2.25
C GLU A 46 -6.62 -17.89 -3.17
N THR A 47 -7.90 -18.27 -3.28
CA THR A 47 -8.87 -17.52 -4.12
C THR A 47 -9.00 -16.07 -3.71
N LEU A 48 -8.89 -15.76 -2.41
CA LEU A 48 -8.88 -14.37 -1.94
C LEU A 48 -7.65 -13.65 -2.51
N GLN A 49 -6.49 -14.28 -2.59
CA GLN A 49 -5.25 -13.62 -3.05
C GLN A 49 -5.30 -13.14 -4.52
N HIS A 50 -6.29 -13.56 -5.31
CA HIS A 50 -6.48 -13.16 -6.71
C HIS A 50 -7.59 -12.13 -6.93
N GLU A 51 -8.19 -11.62 -5.85
CA GLU A 51 -9.28 -10.65 -5.96
C GLU A 51 -8.80 -9.27 -6.46
N ILE A 52 -9.60 -8.71 -7.36
CA ILE A 52 -9.39 -7.45 -8.05
C ILE A 52 -10.73 -6.71 -8.04
N GLY A 53 -10.75 -5.51 -7.45
CA GLY A 53 -11.94 -4.64 -7.44
C GLY A 53 -12.16 -3.94 -6.11
N PHE A 54 -13.33 -3.31 -5.97
CA PHE A 54 -13.74 -2.65 -4.74
C PHE A 54 -15.23 -2.86 -4.43
N ILE A 55 -15.59 -2.76 -3.15
CA ILE A 55 -16.98 -2.81 -2.71
C ILE A 55 -17.25 -1.81 -1.61
N LYS A 56 -18.39 -1.13 -1.69
CA LYS A 56 -18.89 -0.25 -0.64
C LYS A 56 -19.58 -1.06 0.45
N LEU A 57 -19.19 -0.85 1.70
CA LEU A 57 -19.79 -1.49 2.87
C LEU A 57 -21.06 -0.73 3.32
N LYS A 58 -21.91 -1.40 4.11
CA LYS A 58 -23.16 -0.80 4.63
C LYS A 58 -22.90 0.43 5.53
N ASN A 59 -21.79 0.43 6.27
CA ASN A 59 -21.35 1.58 7.07
C ASN A 59 -20.80 2.75 6.20
N GLY A 60 -20.65 2.51 4.90
CA GLY A 60 -20.12 3.45 3.91
C GLY A 60 -18.60 3.55 3.87
N GLY A 61 -17.89 2.61 4.50
CA GLY A 61 -16.50 2.33 4.17
C GLY A 61 -16.38 1.57 2.84
N TYR A 62 -15.15 1.30 2.42
CA TYR A 62 -14.85 0.56 1.20
C TYR A 62 -13.84 -0.53 1.48
N LEU A 63 -13.97 -1.66 0.80
CA LEU A 63 -12.90 -2.64 0.64
C LEU A 63 -12.34 -2.51 -0.76
N VAL A 64 -11.01 -2.58 -0.89
CA VAL A 64 -10.30 -2.60 -2.17
C VAL A 64 -9.35 -3.79 -2.16
N ALA A 65 -9.34 -4.53 -3.26
CA ALA A 65 -8.45 -5.65 -3.52
C ALA A 65 -7.76 -5.45 -4.87
N MET A 66 -6.47 -5.75 -4.92
CA MET A 66 -5.69 -5.72 -6.15
C MET A 66 -4.64 -6.81 -6.09
N GLU A 67 -4.41 -7.47 -7.21
CA GLU A 67 -3.28 -8.36 -7.43
C GLU A 67 -2.59 -7.97 -8.74
N THR A 68 -1.28 -7.78 -8.69
CA THR A 68 -0.47 -7.43 -9.87
C THR A 68 0.83 -8.20 -9.84
N GLY A 69 1.01 -9.19 -10.72
CA GLY A 69 2.26 -9.95 -10.84
C GLY A 69 3.41 -9.13 -11.44
N ARG A 70 4.63 -9.33 -10.93
CA ARG A 70 5.88 -8.79 -11.49
C ARG A 70 6.98 -9.87 -11.46
N PRO A 71 7.26 -10.54 -12.59
CA PRO A 71 8.24 -11.63 -12.65
C PRO A 71 9.69 -11.12 -12.55
N ASP A 72 9.93 -9.84 -12.77
CA ASP A 72 11.24 -9.19 -12.77
C ASP A 72 11.64 -8.62 -11.40
N VAL A 73 10.66 -8.47 -10.49
CA VAL A 73 10.89 -7.86 -9.18
C VAL A 73 11.08 -8.94 -8.12
N LYS A 74 12.14 -8.82 -7.31
CA LYS A 74 12.43 -9.73 -6.20
C LYS A 74 12.06 -9.10 -4.86
N ARG A 75 11.75 -9.93 -3.85
CA ARG A 75 11.44 -9.50 -2.47
C ARG A 75 12.40 -8.44 -1.91
N LYS A 76 13.72 -8.63 -2.09
CA LYS A 76 14.74 -7.70 -1.59
C LYS A 76 14.65 -6.30 -2.21
N MET A 77 14.23 -6.21 -3.48
CA MET A 77 14.07 -4.94 -4.19
C MET A 77 12.88 -4.16 -3.62
N VAL A 78 11.78 -4.85 -3.31
CA VAL A 78 10.60 -4.24 -2.67
C VAL A 78 10.95 -3.69 -1.29
N ARG A 79 11.63 -4.49 -0.46
CA ARG A 79 12.04 -4.05 0.90
C ARG A 79 12.96 -2.84 0.85
N TRP A 80 13.94 -2.86 -0.07
CA TRP A 80 14.80 -1.72 -0.34
C TRP A 80 14.02 -0.49 -0.83
N TRP A 81 13.05 -0.68 -1.72
CA TRP A 81 12.23 0.41 -2.23
C TRP A 81 11.44 1.12 -1.12
N PHE A 82 10.84 0.36 -0.21
CA PHE A 82 10.12 0.96 0.92
C PHE A 82 11.04 1.68 1.93
N TRP A 83 12.34 1.40 1.92
CA TRP A 83 13.32 2.24 2.61
C TRP A 83 13.67 3.49 1.78
N ARG A 84 13.93 3.35 0.48
CA ARG A 84 14.43 4.43 -0.39
C ARG A 84 13.37 5.48 -0.78
N HIS A 85 12.12 5.07 -0.99
CA HIS A 85 11.05 5.92 -1.55
C HIS A 85 10.64 7.13 -0.70
N VAL A 86 11.20 7.30 0.49
CA VAL A 86 10.90 8.44 1.37
C VAL A 86 11.71 9.70 1.03
N GLN A 87 12.54 9.62 -0.02
CA GLN A 87 13.15 10.78 -0.65
C GLN A 87 12.19 11.40 -1.67
N GLU A 88 12.20 12.72 -1.79
CA GLU A 88 11.15 13.45 -2.53
C GLU A 88 11.06 13.05 -4.01
N LYS A 89 12.20 12.93 -4.70
CA LYS A 89 12.23 12.55 -6.11
C LYS A 89 11.78 11.11 -6.32
N GLU A 90 12.25 10.20 -5.48
CA GLU A 90 11.94 8.78 -5.52
C GLU A 90 10.45 8.54 -5.25
N HIS A 91 9.85 9.32 -4.36
CA HIS A 91 8.41 9.29 -4.13
C HIS A 91 7.61 9.73 -5.36
N GLN A 92 8.02 10.82 -5.99
CA GLN A 92 7.36 11.40 -7.15
C GLN A 92 7.41 10.45 -8.36
N ILE A 93 8.51 9.74 -8.58
CA ILE A 93 8.64 8.83 -9.73
C ILE A 93 7.78 7.56 -9.61
N VAL A 94 7.31 7.20 -8.42
CA VAL A 94 6.38 6.06 -8.24
C VAL A 94 5.09 6.30 -9.01
N TYR A 95 4.57 7.53 -8.96
CA TYR A 95 3.32 7.89 -9.63
C TYR A 95 3.37 9.38 -10.05
N PRO A 96 4.06 9.68 -11.17
CA PRO A 96 4.28 11.05 -11.63
C PRO A 96 2.98 11.84 -11.74
N GLY A 97 2.97 13.06 -11.19
CA GLY A 97 1.81 13.97 -11.16
C GLY A 97 0.85 13.74 -9.99
N GLU A 98 0.75 12.51 -9.49
CA GLU A 98 -0.16 12.15 -8.39
C GLU A 98 0.56 12.10 -7.03
N HIS A 99 1.80 11.63 -6.97
CA HIS A 99 2.66 11.73 -5.78
C HIS A 99 3.39 13.06 -5.77
N LEU A 100 3.11 13.92 -4.77
CA LEU A 100 3.63 15.30 -4.74
C LEU A 100 4.83 15.45 -3.82
N SER A 101 4.76 14.94 -2.60
CA SER A 101 5.88 14.97 -1.65
C SER A 101 5.70 13.93 -0.54
N ILE A 102 6.78 13.63 0.15
CA ILE A 102 6.77 12.73 1.31
C ILE A 102 7.72 13.25 2.37
N ARG A 103 7.37 13.01 3.63
CA ARG A 103 8.28 13.20 4.77
C ARG A 103 8.18 11.98 5.66
N TYR A 104 9.19 11.73 6.46
CA TYR A 104 9.15 10.69 7.50
C TYR A 104 9.19 11.32 8.90
N SER A 105 8.77 10.55 9.91
CA SER A 105 8.83 10.98 11.31
C SER A 105 10.27 11.19 11.77
N SER A 106 10.56 12.23 12.55
CA SER A 106 11.91 12.46 13.09
C SER A 106 12.42 11.28 13.93
N GLN A 107 11.52 10.47 14.49
CA GLN A 107 11.85 9.23 15.19
C GLN A 107 12.42 8.14 14.28
N ASN A 108 12.25 8.25 12.96
CA ASN A 108 12.79 7.33 11.97
C ASN A 108 14.01 7.89 11.22
N LYS A 109 14.61 8.98 11.74
CA LYS A 109 15.76 9.63 11.09
C LYS A 109 16.94 8.69 10.91
N ASP A 110 17.29 7.94 11.95
CA ASP A 110 18.44 7.03 11.91
C ASP A 110 18.20 5.93 10.86
N TYR A 111 17.01 5.32 10.89
CA TYR A 111 16.60 4.31 9.91
C TYR A 111 16.76 4.76 8.44
N PHE A 112 16.34 5.99 8.11
CA PHE A 112 16.37 6.48 6.73
C PHE A 112 17.69 7.15 6.30
N ASN A 113 18.58 7.47 7.25
CA ASN A 113 19.87 8.09 6.95
C ASN A 113 21.05 7.11 6.99
N GLU A 114 20.88 5.95 7.64
CA GLU A 114 21.87 4.88 7.63
C GLU A 114 21.78 4.04 6.34
N PRO A 115 22.87 3.35 5.93
CA PRO A 115 22.82 2.41 4.82
C PRO A 115 21.70 1.38 4.98
N TYR A 116 21.05 1.02 3.87
CA TYR A 116 19.97 0.03 3.89
C TYR A 116 20.43 -1.30 4.51
N GLY A 117 19.84 -1.65 5.65
CA GLY A 117 19.93 -2.98 6.25
C GLY A 117 18.71 -3.82 5.89
N ASP A 118 17.59 -3.51 6.54
CA ASP A 118 16.32 -4.19 6.31
C ASP A 118 15.11 -3.26 6.48
N PHE A 119 13.90 -3.71 6.16
CA PHE A 119 12.70 -2.92 6.42
C PHE A 119 12.35 -2.84 7.91
N GLU A 120 12.15 -1.63 8.42
CA GLU A 120 11.73 -1.38 9.81
C GLU A 120 10.36 -0.69 9.90
N LYS A 121 9.70 -0.84 11.04
CA LYS A 121 8.48 -0.06 11.36
C LYS A 121 8.80 1.43 11.29
N ASN A 122 8.00 2.18 10.54
CA ASN A 122 8.24 3.61 10.36
C ASN A 122 6.95 4.36 10.09
N THR A 123 7.03 5.67 10.16
CA THR A 123 5.92 6.57 9.90
C THR A 123 6.30 7.58 8.82
N VAL A 124 5.44 7.69 7.81
CA VAL A 124 5.58 8.62 6.70
C VAL A 124 4.34 9.50 6.53
N TYR A 125 4.53 10.64 5.89
CA TYR A 125 3.53 11.68 5.67
C TYR A 125 3.48 12.05 4.18
N PRO A 126 2.91 11.19 3.33
CA PRO A 126 2.82 11.48 1.91
C PRO A 126 1.73 12.52 1.63
N VAL A 127 2.01 13.35 0.64
CA VAL A 127 1.08 14.30 0.04
C VAL A 127 0.90 13.89 -1.40
N GLY A 128 -0.34 13.63 -1.79
CA GLY A 128 -0.67 13.19 -3.13
C GLY A 128 -2.00 13.76 -3.62
N ARG A 129 -2.40 13.35 -4.80
CA ARG A 129 -3.70 13.65 -5.39
C ARG A 129 -4.58 12.40 -5.38
N ALA A 130 -5.88 12.62 -5.24
CA ALA A 130 -6.89 11.64 -5.59
C ALA A 130 -7.96 12.37 -6.40
N GLY A 131 -7.95 12.12 -7.71
CA GLY A 131 -8.65 12.96 -8.67
C GLY A 131 -8.20 14.42 -8.56
N LYS A 132 -9.13 15.35 -8.40
CA LYS A 132 -8.82 16.79 -8.36
C LYS A 132 -8.34 17.30 -6.99
N LYS A 133 -8.39 16.47 -5.94
CA LYS A 133 -8.14 16.91 -4.55
C LYS A 133 -6.74 16.54 -4.10
N VAL A 134 -6.06 17.48 -3.45
CA VAL A 134 -4.79 17.22 -2.75
C VAL A 134 -5.08 16.66 -1.37
N ILE A 135 -4.52 15.49 -1.08
CA ILE A 135 -4.70 14.77 0.18
C ILE A 135 -3.37 14.71 0.92
N ARG A 136 -3.42 14.99 2.23
CA ARG A 136 -2.30 14.84 3.14
C ARG A 136 -2.56 13.65 4.05
N LEU A 137 -1.76 12.62 3.88
CA LEU A 137 -1.91 11.37 4.60
C LEU A 137 -0.83 11.23 5.66
N PHE A 138 -1.14 10.34 6.59
CA PHE A 138 -0.23 9.75 7.55
C PHE A 138 -0.27 8.25 7.31
N ILE A 139 0.88 7.59 7.19
CA ILE A 139 0.98 6.13 7.10
C ILE A 139 1.92 5.66 8.21
N GLN A 140 1.40 4.81 9.09
CA GLN A 140 2.20 4.12 10.10
C GLN A 140 2.35 2.66 9.68
N PHE A 141 3.55 2.30 9.25
CA PHE A 141 3.91 0.90 9.02
C PHE A 141 4.18 0.20 10.35
N VAL A 142 3.62 -0.99 10.51
CA VAL A 142 3.65 -1.75 11.77
C VAL A 142 4.03 -3.21 11.52
N HIS A 143 4.44 -3.89 12.58
CA HIS A 143 4.65 -5.33 12.53
C HIS A 143 3.33 -6.07 12.19
N PRO A 144 3.36 -7.15 11.39
CA PRO A 144 2.18 -7.97 11.06
C PRO A 144 1.33 -8.38 12.28
N ARG A 145 1.99 -8.74 13.40
CA ARG A 145 1.31 -9.04 14.67
C ARG A 145 0.48 -7.88 15.19
N THR A 146 1.03 -6.65 15.19
CA THR A 146 0.30 -5.42 15.56
C THR A 146 -0.84 -5.13 14.60
N PHE A 147 -0.70 -5.56 13.35
CA PHE A 147 -1.78 -5.48 12.35
C PHE A 147 -2.88 -6.52 12.56
N GLY A 148 -2.70 -7.55 13.41
CA GLY A 148 -3.67 -8.60 13.68
C GLY A 148 -3.46 -9.89 12.88
N ILE A 149 -2.31 -10.07 12.25
CA ILE A 149 -1.95 -11.31 11.55
C ILE A 149 -1.41 -12.32 12.56
N SER A 150 -1.91 -13.55 12.52
CA SER A 150 -1.50 -14.64 13.41
C SER A 150 -0.06 -15.08 13.14
N GLU A 151 0.60 -15.64 14.16
CA GLU A 151 1.96 -16.18 14.00
C GLU A 151 2.04 -17.31 12.97
N SER A 152 1.00 -18.14 12.89
CA SER A 152 0.91 -19.20 11.87
C SER A 152 0.92 -18.62 10.46
N ASN A 153 0.22 -17.51 10.23
CA ASN A 153 0.18 -16.84 8.93
C ASN A 153 1.46 -16.05 8.66
N ILE A 154 2.07 -15.43 9.68
CA ILE A 154 3.39 -14.80 9.53
C ILE A 154 4.41 -15.84 9.05
N LYS A 155 4.48 -17.00 9.71
CA LYS A 155 5.37 -18.10 9.32
C LYS A 155 5.04 -18.61 7.91
N ARG A 156 3.76 -18.80 7.58
CA ARG A 156 3.31 -19.21 6.23
C ARG A 156 3.78 -18.25 5.13
N THR A 157 3.95 -16.98 5.46
CA THR A 157 4.37 -15.93 4.51
C THR A 157 5.86 -15.58 4.57
N GLU A 158 6.68 -16.35 5.28
CA GLU A 158 8.10 -16.05 5.54
C GLU A 158 8.95 -15.90 4.26
N ASN A 159 8.56 -16.60 3.19
CA ASN A 159 9.23 -16.51 1.89
C ASN A 159 8.82 -15.26 1.08
N GLY A 160 7.80 -14.52 1.52
CA GLY A 160 7.38 -13.25 0.95
C GLY A 160 7.75 -12.05 1.83
N PHE A 161 7.04 -10.94 1.64
CA PHE A 161 7.14 -9.76 2.49
C PHE A 161 5.75 -9.21 2.81
N LEU A 162 5.44 -9.09 4.10
CA LEU A 162 4.23 -8.42 4.60
C LEU A 162 4.55 -6.96 4.93
N LEU A 163 3.90 -6.04 4.22
CA LEU A 163 3.93 -4.63 4.53
C LEU A 163 2.53 -4.21 5.00
N CYS A 164 2.42 -3.97 6.29
CA CYS A 164 1.16 -3.67 6.96
C CYS A 164 1.19 -2.26 7.53
N GLY A 165 0.08 -1.54 7.47
CA GLY A 165 0.03 -0.20 8.02
C GLY A 165 -1.35 0.37 8.23
N PHE A 166 -1.38 1.47 8.97
CA PHE A 166 -2.56 2.27 9.20
C PHE A 166 -2.41 3.61 8.48
N VAL A 167 -3.39 3.94 7.65
CA VAL A 167 -3.45 5.23 6.96
C VAL A 167 -4.47 6.13 7.65
N GLY A 168 -4.11 7.40 7.82
CA GLY A 168 -4.93 8.39 8.50
C GLY A 168 -4.75 9.80 7.95
N VAL A 169 -5.55 10.72 8.51
CA VAL A 169 -5.47 12.17 8.27
C VAL A 169 -5.08 12.90 9.56
N MET A 170 -4.89 14.22 9.47
CA MET A 170 -4.60 15.09 10.61
C MET A 170 -3.40 14.59 11.43
N LYS A 171 -2.30 14.26 10.75
CA LYS A 171 -1.06 13.73 11.36
C LYS A 171 -1.29 12.50 12.26
N GLY A 172 -2.25 11.64 11.91
CA GLY A 172 -2.52 10.39 12.60
C GLY A 172 -3.58 10.47 13.71
N MET A 173 -4.17 11.65 13.99
CA MET A 173 -5.29 11.77 14.94
C MET A 173 -6.50 10.92 14.56
N ARG A 174 -6.68 10.64 13.27
CA ARG A 174 -7.75 9.77 12.75
C ARG A 174 -7.19 8.78 11.75
N LYS A 175 -6.97 7.54 12.20
CA LYS A 175 -6.69 6.40 11.33
C LYS A 175 -8.00 5.95 10.70
N HIS A 176 -8.12 6.08 9.39
CA HIS A 176 -9.34 5.75 8.66
C HIS A 176 -9.19 4.51 7.77
N THR A 177 -7.96 4.04 7.58
CA THR A 177 -7.67 2.96 6.64
C THR A 177 -6.70 1.96 7.23
N LYS A 178 -6.95 0.68 6.95
CA LYS A 178 -5.99 -0.41 7.16
C LYS A 178 -5.50 -0.88 5.80
N MET A 179 -4.19 -0.99 5.67
CA MET A 179 -3.49 -1.30 4.43
C MET A 179 -2.63 -2.55 4.66
N LEU A 180 -2.82 -3.55 3.82
CA LEU A 180 -2.01 -4.75 3.74
C LEU A 180 -1.49 -4.88 2.32
N HIS A 181 -0.18 -5.03 2.19
CA HIS A 181 0.43 -5.60 1.00
C HIS A 181 1.16 -6.88 1.39
N TYR A 182 0.82 -7.97 0.73
CA TYR A 182 1.57 -9.22 0.78
C TYR A 182 2.28 -9.42 -0.54
N PHE A 183 3.59 -9.22 -0.56
CA PHE A 183 4.44 -9.50 -1.71
C PHE A 183 4.81 -11.00 -1.66
N LYS A 184 3.93 -11.82 -2.23
CA LYS A 184 4.11 -13.28 -2.30
C LYS A 184 5.21 -13.60 -3.29
N SER A 185 6.23 -14.35 -2.86
CA SER A 185 7.25 -14.89 -3.77
C SER A 185 6.65 -16.04 -4.58
N ASN A 186 6.88 -16.06 -5.89
CA ASN A 186 6.43 -17.14 -6.80
C ASN A 186 7.60 -17.77 -7.58
N GLY A 187 8.76 -17.94 -6.93
CA GLY A 187 9.98 -18.47 -7.55
C GLY A 187 10.72 -17.38 -8.31
N ASP A 188 10.18 -16.98 -9.46
CA ASP A 188 10.85 -16.04 -10.35
C ASP A 188 10.54 -14.57 -10.07
N GLY A 189 9.50 -14.22 -9.30
CA GLY A 189 9.22 -12.83 -8.99
C GLY A 189 8.41 -12.62 -7.72
N ILE A 190 7.66 -11.52 -7.72
CA ILE A 190 6.70 -11.22 -6.68
C ILE A 190 5.30 -11.04 -7.26
N ARG A 191 4.32 -11.46 -6.48
CA ARG A 191 2.91 -11.18 -6.68
C ARG A 191 2.40 -10.32 -5.52
N PRO A 192 2.41 -8.99 -5.65
CA PRO A 192 1.74 -8.09 -4.73
C PRO A 192 0.25 -8.39 -4.61
N ILE A 193 -0.18 -8.76 -3.42
CA ILE A 193 -1.58 -8.93 -3.03
C ILE A 193 -1.92 -7.79 -2.09
N SER A 194 -2.73 -6.85 -2.55
CA SER A 194 -3.06 -5.63 -1.82
C SER A 194 -4.49 -5.67 -1.28
N ARG A 195 -4.66 -5.18 -0.05
CA ARG A 195 -5.95 -5.02 0.61
C ARG A 195 -6.03 -3.71 1.36
N PHE A 196 -7.12 -3.00 1.13
CA PHE A 196 -7.43 -1.78 1.84
C PHE A 196 -8.83 -1.85 2.42
N GLY A 197 -8.95 -1.60 3.72
CA GLY A 197 -10.23 -1.28 4.36
C GLY A 197 -10.29 0.21 4.61
N LEU A 198 -11.01 0.96 3.78
CA LEU A 198 -11.11 2.42 3.81
C LEU A 198 -12.33 2.90 4.59
N GLY A 199 -12.18 4.05 5.25
CA GLY A 199 -13.28 4.79 5.88
C GLY A 199 -13.76 4.23 7.22
N ASN A 200 -13.01 3.29 7.82
CA ASN A 200 -13.34 2.77 9.14
C ASN A 200 -13.16 3.88 10.19
N GLY A 201 -14.23 4.24 10.90
CA GLY A 201 -14.20 5.28 11.95
C GLY A 201 -14.24 6.74 11.48
N LEU A 202 -14.47 7.03 10.18
CA LEU A 202 -14.79 8.39 9.73
C LEU A 202 -16.27 8.72 10.01
N PRO A 203 -16.59 9.78 10.77
CA PRO A 203 -17.97 10.24 10.90
C PRO A 203 -18.57 10.55 9.53
N ARG A 204 -19.87 10.25 9.34
CA ARG A 204 -20.61 10.49 8.08
C ARG A 204 -20.44 11.91 7.51
N VAL A 205 -20.10 12.89 8.35
CA VAL A 205 -19.98 14.31 8.01
C VAL A 205 -18.74 14.64 7.16
N LEU A 206 -17.67 13.83 7.18
CA LEU A 206 -16.49 14.03 6.32
C LEU A 206 -16.67 13.43 4.90
N LYS A 207 -17.83 12.83 4.60
CA LYS A 207 -18.10 12.16 3.31
C LYS A 207 -18.29 13.12 2.13
N SER A 208 -18.48 14.42 2.35
CA SER A 208 -18.60 15.41 1.27
C SER A 208 -17.27 15.71 0.56
N ILE A 209 -16.14 15.22 1.09
CA ILE A 209 -14.83 15.37 0.45
C ILE A 209 -14.60 14.25 -0.61
N ALA A 210 -15.49 13.26 -0.71
CA ALA A 210 -15.40 12.15 -1.69
C ALA A 210 -16.37 12.25 -2.88
N GLN A 211 -17.08 13.37 -3.04
CA GLN A 211 -17.79 13.74 -4.28
C GLN A 211 -17.02 14.83 -5.02
#